data_AF-A0A6L7LDA9-F1
#
_entry.id   AF-A0A6L7LDA9-F1
#
_cell.length_a   1.000
_cell.length_b   1.000
_cell.length_c   1.000
_cell.angle_alpha   90.00
_cell.angle_beta   90.00
_cell.angle_gamma   90.00
#
_symmetry.space_group_name_H-M   'P 1'
#
loop_
_entity.id
_entity.type
_entity.pdbx_description
1 polymer ?
#
loop_
_entity_poly.entity_id
_entity_poly.type
_entity_poly.pdbx_seq_one_letter_code
_entity_poly.pdbx_strand_id
1 'polypeptide(L)'
;MCRFSSEEELGQRRCDPCYAKAAGIFLLRTADSGAPNLRPNRDSLASSGQALSRRLARRWTSPGLVNSPVLVRLGIGLAFLLAIAFALAITAAAVGPYTIPPSHIVDILAEWLGAGESSASDTERAIVGTIRLPRIILALTVGAALGVAGAVMQGLFRNPMADPGIIGVSTGGALGAVIAIATGAQAVVALALPAMSFAGATATLVLVYFVASIGGRFSMAALLLAGVAISAFIAAIISAIILFTSNLQAQREMLFWLAGGLSASTWTDVRIALPIILFGVATAIVLARDLNLLMVSEEEARSLGVRVGLTRNT
;
A
#
# COMPACT_ATOMS: atom_id res chain seq x y z
N MET A 1 29.97 -25.68 -51.98
CA MET A 1 28.94 -26.08 -52.96
C MET A 1 27.74 -25.17 -52.73
N CYS A 2 27.27 -24.52 -53.80
CA CYS A 2 26.34 -23.38 -53.86
C CYS A 2 25.00 -23.61 -53.12
N ARG A 3 24.22 -22.60 -52.70
CA ARG A 3 23.63 -21.52 -53.52
C ARG A 3 23.14 -20.34 -52.67
N PHE A 4 23.37 -19.14 -53.23
CA PHE A 4 22.52 -17.96 -53.10
C PHE A 4 21.19 -18.20 -53.85
N SER A 5 20.08 -17.74 -53.29
CA SER A 5 18.93 -17.27 -54.07
C SER A 5 18.37 -16.01 -53.40
N SER A 6 18.25 -14.99 -54.23
CA SER A 6 17.77 -13.64 -54.00
C SER A 6 16.24 -13.55 -54.09
N GLU A 7 15.74 -12.35 -53.74
CA GLU A 7 14.42 -11.75 -54.00
C GLU A 7 13.33 -12.08 -52.95
N GLU A 8 12.97 -11.16 -52.05
CA GLU A 8 12.25 -9.87 -52.25
C GLU A 8 10.75 -10.06 -51.98
N GLU A 9 10.37 -9.94 -50.70
CA GLU A 9 9.02 -9.48 -50.34
C GLU A 9 9.11 -8.45 -49.21
N LEU A 10 8.95 -7.19 -49.62
CA LEU A 10 8.55 -6.06 -48.80
C LEU A 10 7.19 -6.36 -48.15
N GLY A 11 7.21 -6.71 -46.86
CA GLY A 11 6.02 -7.06 -46.09
C GLY A 11 6.09 -6.55 -44.65
N GLN A 12 6.13 -5.24 -44.48
CA GLN A 12 5.49 -4.50 -43.39
C GLN A 12 5.50 -5.15 -41.99
N ARG A 13 6.69 -5.27 -41.37
CA ARG A 13 6.74 -5.46 -39.91
C ARG A 13 6.28 -4.18 -39.23
N ARG A 14 5.06 -4.20 -38.69
CA ARG A 14 4.58 -3.21 -37.72
C ARG A 14 5.59 -3.17 -36.57
N CYS A 15 6.35 -2.08 -36.47
CA CYS A 15 7.01 -1.73 -35.22
C CYS A 15 5.91 -1.33 -34.24
N ASP A 16 5.66 -2.17 -33.24
CA ASP A 16 4.77 -1.84 -32.14
C ASP A 16 5.23 -0.55 -31.44
N PRO A 17 4.33 0.38 -31.06
CA PRO A 17 4.71 1.68 -30.49
C PRO A 17 5.33 1.62 -29.09
N CYS A 18 5.52 0.43 -28.50
CA CYS A 18 5.97 0.28 -27.11
C CYS A 18 7.48 0.48 -26.92
N TYR A 19 8.32 0.11 -27.90
CA TYR A 19 9.78 0.17 -27.71
C TYR A 19 10.40 1.56 -27.89
N ALA A 20 9.69 2.50 -28.54
CA ALA A 20 10.17 3.88 -28.70
C ALA A 20 10.06 4.72 -27.40
N LYS A 21 9.42 4.22 -26.35
CA LYS A 21 9.20 4.97 -25.09
C LYS A 21 10.43 5.03 -24.18
N ALA A 22 11.43 4.17 -24.34
CA ALA A 22 12.62 4.14 -23.47
C ALA A 22 13.76 5.05 -23.97
N ALA A 23 13.82 5.37 -25.26
CA ALA A 23 14.94 6.14 -25.83
C ALA A 23 14.89 7.66 -25.55
N GLY A 24 13.74 8.20 -25.13
CA GLY A 24 13.54 9.64 -25.00
C GLY A 24 14.11 10.30 -23.74
N ILE A 25 14.46 9.53 -22.71
CA ILE A 25 15.03 10.06 -21.44
C ILE A 25 16.56 9.93 -21.42
N PHE A 26 17.14 9.10 -22.29
CA PHE A 26 18.57 8.84 -22.35
C PHE A 26 19.37 9.91 -23.13
N LEU A 27 18.73 10.71 -23.99
CA LEU A 27 19.43 11.67 -24.86
C LEU A 27 19.75 13.04 -24.22
N LEU A 28 19.44 13.26 -22.94
CA LEU A 28 19.76 14.53 -22.27
C LEU A 28 20.99 14.45 -21.34
N ARG A 29 21.75 13.35 -21.32
CA ARG A 29 22.90 13.19 -20.41
C ARG A 29 24.25 12.84 -21.05
N THR A 30 24.38 12.88 -22.38
CA THR A 30 25.67 12.65 -23.07
C THR A 30 26.03 13.80 -24.01
N ALA A 31 25.85 15.04 -23.55
CA ALA A 31 26.39 16.22 -24.23
C ALA A 31 27.57 16.79 -23.42
N ASP A 32 28.60 15.98 -23.21
CA ASP A 32 29.88 16.46 -22.71
C ASP A 32 31.03 15.66 -23.34
N SER A 33 31.23 15.86 -24.64
CA SER A 33 32.48 15.54 -25.33
C SER A 33 32.56 16.30 -26.66
N GLY A 34 33.22 17.45 -26.63
CA GLY A 34 34.01 17.98 -27.75
C GLY A 34 33.30 18.40 -29.03
N ALA A 35 32.27 19.26 -28.97
CA ALA A 35 31.73 19.94 -30.16
C ALA A 35 32.16 21.42 -30.22
N PRO A 36 32.49 21.97 -31.41
CA PRO A 36 32.94 23.36 -31.55
C PRO A 36 31.82 24.35 -31.19
N ASN A 37 32.23 25.53 -30.71
CA ASN A 37 31.39 26.66 -30.29
C ASN A 37 30.40 27.12 -31.37
N LEU A 38 29.26 26.44 -31.49
CA LEU A 38 28.07 26.91 -32.19
C LEU A 38 27.09 27.38 -31.13
N ARG A 39 27.01 28.70 -30.90
CA ARG A 39 25.96 29.29 -30.06
C ARG A 39 24.62 28.96 -30.71
N PRO A 40 23.72 28.19 -30.07
CA PRO A 40 22.43 27.87 -30.65
C PRO A 40 21.62 29.17 -30.84
N ASN A 41 21.08 29.37 -32.04
CA ASN A 41 20.28 30.53 -32.38
C ASN A 41 19.03 30.59 -31.48
N ARG A 42 18.70 31.77 -30.94
CA ARG A 42 17.63 31.95 -29.94
C ARG A 42 16.26 31.48 -30.47
N ASP A 43 16.07 31.56 -31.77
CA ASP A 43 14.84 31.14 -32.47
C ASP A 43 14.70 29.62 -32.60
N SER A 44 15.81 28.87 -32.60
CA SER A 44 15.78 27.39 -32.67
C SER A 44 15.45 26.75 -31.32
N LEU A 45 15.85 27.40 -30.21
CA LEU A 45 15.52 26.98 -28.85
C LEU A 45 14.03 27.22 -28.54
N ALA A 46 13.47 28.35 -29.00
CA ALA A 46 12.06 28.66 -28.81
C ALA A 46 11.13 27.71 -29.59
N SER A 47 11.47 27.39 -30.84
CA SER A 47 10.69 26.45 -31.66
C SER A 47 10.78 25.00 -31.16
N SER A 48 11.94 24.59 -30.64
CA SER A 48 12.12 23.26 -30.03
C SER A 48 11.35 23.11 -28.71
N GLY A 49 11.30 24.15 -27.87
CA GLY A 49 10.50 24.16 -26.64
C GLY A 49 8.99 24.10 -26.90
N GLN A 50 8.51 24.79 -27.95
CA GLN A 50 7.11 24.71 -28.38
C GLN A 50 6.76 23.35 -29.01
N ALA A 51 7.69 22.71 -29.72
CA ALA A 51 7.49 21.37 -30.27
C ALA A 51 7.46 20.27 -29.18
N LEU A 52 8.33 20.38 -28.16
CA LEU A 52 8.36 19.45 -27.03
C LEU A 52 7.12 19.58 -26.13
N SER A 53 6.70 20.81 -25.82
CA SER A 53 5.48 21.07 -25.04
C SER A 53 4.22 20.57 -25.77
N ARG A 54 4.11 20.74 -27.09
CA ARG A 54 3.01 20.18 -27.89
C ARG A 54 3.03 18.65 -27.94
N ARG A 55 4.20 18.00 -27.94
CA ARG A 55 4.31 16.53 -27.88
C ARG A 55 3.95 15.97 -26.49
N LEU A 56 4.34 16.66 -25.42
CA LEU A 56 3.97 16.29 -24.05
C LEU A 56 2.47 16.50 -23.78
N ALA A 57 1.88 17.60 -24.28
CA ALA A 57 0.44 17.86 -24.18
C ALA A 57 -0.40 16.83 -24.95
N ARG A 58 0.06 16.38 -26.13
CA ARG A 58 -0.60 15.31 -26.92
C ARG A 58 -0.48 13.92 -26.30
N ARG A 59 0.53 13.66 -25.48
CA ARG A 59 0.77 12.35 -24.84
C ARG A 59 -0.26 12.02 -23.74
N TRP A 60 -0.87 13.05 -23.15
CA TRP A 60 -1.93 12.91 -22.14
C TRP A 60 -3.35 13.03 -22.72
N THR A 61 -3.50 13.61 -23.92
CA THR A 61 -4.82 13.88 -24.54
C THR A 61 -5.17 12.96 -25.71
N SER A 62 -4.42 11.86 -25.91
CA SER A 62 -4.75 10.86 -26.92
C SER A 62 -6.08 10.17 -26.58
N PRO A 63 -7.14 10.30 -27.41
CA PRO A 63 -8.48 9.77 -27.13
C PRO A 63 -8.56 8.23 -27.01
N GLY A 64 -7.50 7.52 -27.39
CA GLY A 64 -7.45 6.05 -27.42
C GLY A 64 -7.24 5.36 -26.06
N LEU A 65 -6.94 6.08 -24.97
CA LEU A 65 -6.83 5.45 -23.64
C LEU A 65 -8.21 5.11 -23.05
N VAL A 66 -9.21 5.97 -23.26
CA VAL A 66 -10.52 5.85 -22.56
C VAL A 66 -11.31 4.61 -23.00
N ASN A 67 -11.08 4.11 -24.22
CA ASN A 67 -11.75 2.92 -24.77
C ASN A 67 -10.86 1.67 -24.84
N SER A 68 -9.75 1.61 -24.09
CA SER A 68 -8.98 0.35 -24.04
C SER A 68 -9.80 -0.73 -23.33
N PRO A 69 -9.93 -1.95 -23.89
CA PRO A 69 -10.73 -3.02 -23.29
C PRO A 69 -10.19 -3.43 -21.91
N VAL A 70 -8.93 -3.15 -21.62
CA VAL A 70 -8.29 -3.34 -20.31
C VAL A 70 -8.82 -2.35 -19.28
N LEU A 71 -8.88 -1.04 -19.59
CA LEU A 71 -9.39 -0.04 -18.65
C LEU A 71 -10.89 -0.23 -18.38
N VAL A 72 -11.67 -0.65 -19.39
CA VAL A 72 -13.08 -1.00 -19.20
C VAL A 72 -13.24 -2.20 -18.26
N ARG A 73 -12.47 -3.28 -18.44
CA ARG A 73 -12.50 -4.45 -17.55
C ARG A 73 -12.09 -4.11 -16.11
N LEU A 74 -11.05 -3.30 -15.94
CA LEU A 74 -10.62 -2.82 -14.62
C LEU A 74 -11.69 -1.93 -13.96
N GLY A 75 -12.32 -1.04 -14.73
CA GLY A 75 -13.40 -0.19 -14.24
C GLY A 75 -14.62 -0.99 -13.78
N ILE A 76 -15.04 -1.99 -14.57
CA ILE A 76 -16.14 -2.89 -14.20
C ILE A 76 -15.78 -3.70 -12.95
N GLY A 77 -14.57 -4.26 -12.89
CA GLY A 77 -14.09 -5.00 -11.72
C GLY A 77 -14.06 -4.15 -10.45
N LEU A 78 -13.57 -2.92 -10.54
CA LEU A 78 -13.55 -1.98 -9.42
C LEU A 78 -14.97 -1.60 -8.97
N ALA A 79 -15.87 -1.28 -9.92
CA ALA A 79 -17.25 -0.95 -9.60
C ALA A 79 -17.97 -2.12 -8.91
N PHE A 80 -17.74 -3.35 -9.38
CA PHE A 80 -18.27 -4.56 -8.77
C PHE A 80 -17.76 -4.76 -7.33
N LEU A 81 -16.45 -4.60 -7.10
CA LEU A 81 -15.87 -4.70 -5.76
C LEU A 81 -16.38 -3.62 -4.82
N LEU A 82 -16.54 -2.38 -5.29
CA LEU A 82 -17.11 -1.29 -4.50
C LEU A 82 -18.58 -1.54 -4.16
N ALA A 83 -19.37 -2.08 -5.10
CA ALA A 83 -20.76 -2.45 -4.85
C ALA A 83 -20.86 -3.56 -3.80
N ILE A 84 -20.00 -4.59 -3.86
CA ILE A 84 -19.93 -5.64 -2.84
C ILE A 84 -19.52 -5.04 -1.49
N ALA A 85 -18.49 -4.20 -1.45
CA ALA A 85 -18.03 -3.58 -0.21
C ALA A 85 -19.13 -2.72 0.43
N PHE A 86 -19.90 -1.98 -0.38
CA PHE A 86 -21.04 -1.20 0.08
C PHE A 86 -22.16 -2.09 0.62
N ALA A 87 -22.54 -3.15 -0.10
CA ALA A 87 -23.54 -4.10 0.36
C ALA A 87 -23.13 -4.78 1.68
N LEU A 88 -21.86 -5.16 1.82
CA LEU A 88 -21.29 -5.72 3.05
C LEU A 88 -21.27 -4.70 4.20
N ALA A 89 -21.04 -3.42 3.91
CA ALA A 89 -21.10 -2.37 4.91
C ALA A 89 -22.53 -2.18 5.46
N ILE A 90 -23.55 -2.22 4.59
CA ILE A 90 -24.95 -2.15 5.01
C ILE A 90 -25.34 -3.38 5.85
N THR A 91 -24.95 -4.59 5.44
CA THR A 91 -25.25 -5.79 6.23
C THR A 91 -24.49 -5.80 7.56
N ALA A 92 -23.23 -5.37 7.59
CA ALA A 92 -22.47 -5.19 8.83
C ALA A 92 -23.10 -4.13 9.75
N ALA A 93 -23.71 -3.08 9.19
CA ALA A 93 -24.45 -2.09 9.96
C ALA A 93 -25.81 -2.61 10.46
N ALA A 94 -26.41 -3.63 9.82
CA ALA A 94 -27.69 -4.22 10.21
C ALA A 94 -27.55 -5.28 11.31
N VAL A 95 -26.51 -6.10 11.20
CA VAL A 95 -26.28 -7.25 12.09
C VAL A 95 -25.59 -6.80 13.39
N GLY A 96 -26.19 -7.16 14.52
CA GLY A 96 -25.61 -6.94 15.85
C GLY A 96 -26.55 -7.38 16.96
N PRO A 97 -26.18 -7.18 18.25
CA PRO A 97 -27.05 -7.51 19.38
C PRO A 97 -28.41 -6.79 19.35
N TYR A 98 -28.43 -5.61 18.72
CA TYR A 98 -29.63 -4.84 18.44
C TYR A 98 -29.93 -4.91 16.94
N THR A 99 -30.89 -5.70 16.49
CA THR A 99 -31.14 -5.88 15.06
C THR A 99 -31.81 -4.63 14.47
N ILE A 100 -31.17 -4.00 13.48
CA ILE A 100 -31.70 -2.80 12.80
C ILE A 100 -32.08 -3.20 11.37
N PRO A 101 -33.32 -2.92 10.91
CA PRO A 101 -33.71 -3.17 9.53
C PRO A 101 -32.78 -2.46 8.55
N PRO A 102 -32.36 -3.11 7.44
CA PRO A 102 -31.51 -2.47 6.44
C PRO A 102 -32.11 -1.18 5.85
N SER A 103 -33.44 -1.07 5.77
CA SER A 103 -34.14 0.15 5.34
C SER A 103 -33.79 1.34 6.23
N HIS A 104 -33.90 1.17 7.56
CA HIS A 104 -33.58 2.23 8.52
C HIS A 104 -32.13 2.69 8.41
N ILE A 105 -31.20 1.81 8.05
CA ILE A 105 -29.79 2.19 7.85
C ILE A 105 -29.64 3.06 6.61
N VAL A 106 -30.31 2.71 5.51
CA VAL A 106 -30.30 3.52 4.30
C VAL A 106 -30.94 4.89 4.57
N ASP A 107 -32.02 4.93 5.35
CA ASP A 107 -32.72 6.16 5.71
C ASP A 107 -31.85 7.05 6.61
N ILE A 108 -31.16 6.48 7.62
CA ILE A 108 -30.18 7.20 8.46
C ILE A 108 -29.04 7.77 7.59
N LEU A 109 -28.53 7.00 6.64
CA LEU A 109 -27.47 7.47 5.72
C LEU A 109 -27.98 8.57 4.79
N ALA A 110 -29.21 8.44 4.27
CA ALA A 110 -29.83 9.44 3.41
C ALA A 110 -30.07 10.75 4.18
N GLU A 111 -30.50 10.67 5.44
CA GLU A 111 -30.66 11.82 6.32
C GLU A 111 -29.32 12.54 6.55
N TRP A 112 -28.25 11.81 6.87
CA TRP A 112 -26.91 12.42 7.04
C TRP A 112 -26.36 13.05 5.76
N LEU A 113 -26.78 12.56 4.59
CA LEU A 113 -26.46 13.16 3.29
C LEU A 113 -27.40 14.33 2.92
N GLY A 114 -28.40 14.64 3.75
CA GLY A 114 -29.39 15.70 3.50
C GLY A 114 -30.43 15.34 2.42
N ALA A 115 -30.59 14.05 2.12
CA ALA A 115 -31.43 13.54 1.02
C ALA A 115 -32.80 13.00 1.46
N GLY A 116 -33.17 13.10 2.75
CA GLY A 116 -34.46 12.64 3.26
C GLY A 116 -34.60 12.72 4.78
N GLU A 117 -35.77 12.33 5.30
CA GLU A 117 -36.02 12.15 6.73
C GLU A 117 -35.94 10.67 7.08
N SER A 118 -35.31 10.36 8.22
CA SER A 118 -35.18 8.99 8.70
C SER A 118 -36.39 8.57 9.54
N SER A 119 -36.97 7.41 9.25
CA SER A 119 -37.97 6.78 10.12
C SER A 119 -37.37 6.04 11.32
N ALA A 120 -36.03 5.95 11.39
CA ALA A 120 -35.32 5.28 12.47
C ALA A 120 -35.39 6.08 13.79
N SER A 121 -35.46 5.36 14.89
CA SER A 121 -35.43 5.90 16.25
C SER A 121 -34.09 6.57 16.59
N ASP A 122 -34.10 7.49 17.56
CA ASP A 122 -32.89 8.13 18.06
C ASP A 122 -31.85 7.12 18.58
N THR A 123 -32.32 6.02 19.19
CA THR A 123 -31.46 4.94 19.66
C THR A 123 -30.78 4.20 18.51
N GLU A 124 -31.50 3.86 17.44
CA GLU A 124 -30.92 3.24 16.24
C GLU A 124 -29.85 4.14 15.62
N ARG A 125 -30.17 5.44 15.49
CA ARG A 125 -29.26 6.46 14.98
C ARG A 125 -27.99 6.56 15.81
N ALA A 126 -28.11 6.57 17.14
CA ALA A 126 -26.98 6.61 18.05
C ALA A 126 -26.11 5.34 17.94
N ILE A 127 -26.72 4.16 17.90
CA ILE A 127 -26.00 2.88 17.76
C ILE A 127 -25.22 2.83 16.43
N VAL A 128 -25.86 3.18 15.32
CA VAL A 128 -25.21 3.19 14.00
C VAL A 128 -24.08 4.22 13.97
N GLY A 129 -24.34 5.44 14.45
CA GLY A 129 -23.38 6.53 14.40
C GLY A 129 -22.18 6.40 15.34
N THR A 130 -22.38 5.88 16.55
CA THR A 130 -21.32 5.89 17.59
C THR A 130 -20.58 4.57 17.74
N ILE A 131 -21.22 3.44 17.40
CA ILE A 131 -20.64 2.10 17.60
C ILE A 131 -20.34 1.41 16.27
N ARG A 132 -21.31 1.36 15.34
CA ARG A 132 -21.17 0.55 14.12
C ARG A 132 -20.32 1.21 13.05
N LEU A 133 -20.58 2.49 12.77
CA LEU A 133 -19.86 3.22 11.74
C LEU A 133 -18.34 3.27 11.97
N PRO A 134 -17.82 3.61 13.17
CA PRO A 134 -16.38 3.60 13.41
C PRO A 134 -15.75 2.25 13.10
N ARG A 135 -16.39 1.16 13.53
CA ARG A 135 -15.94 -0.21 13.33
C ARG A 135 -15.93 -0.60 11.85
N ILE A 136 -16.97 -0.25 11.09
CA ILE A 136 -17.06 -0.55 9.66
C ILE A 136 -16.01 0.23 8.87
N ILE A 137 -15.86 1.53 9.14
CA ILE A 137 -14.86 2.38 8.48
C ILE A 137 -13.46 1.85 8.78
N LEU A 138 -13.15 1.54 10.05
CA LEU A 138 -11.87 0.95 10.41
C LEU A 138 -11.64 -0.39 9.71
N ALA A 139 -12.62 -1.29 9.69
CA ALA A 139 -12.51 -2.58 9.00
C ALA A 139 -12.16 -2.42 7.52
N LEU A 140 -12.85 -1.50 6.82
CA LEU A 140 -12.58 -1.20 5.42
C LEU A 140 -11.18 -0.61 5.21
N THR A 141 -10.78 0.35 6.04
CA THR A 141 -9.47 1.02 5.92
C THR A 141 -8.30 0.10 6.24
N VAL A 142 -8.40 -0.69 7.32
CA VAL A 142 -7.37 -1.66 7.72
C VAL A 142 -7.30 -2.80 6.69
N GLY A 143 -8.45 -3.28 6.21
CA GLY A 143 -8.49 -4.28 5.13
C GLY A 143 -7.83 -3.78 3.84
N ALA A 144 -8.09 -2.53 3.45
CA ALA A 144 -7.42 -1.90 2.31
C ALA A 144 -5.90 -1.78 2.52
N ALA A 145 -5.47 -1.34 3.72
CA ALA A 145 -4.06 -1.22 4.06
C ALA A 145 -3.34 -2.57 3.98
N LEU A 146 -3.92 -3.63 4.55
CA LEU A 146 -3.38 -4.99 4.52
C LEU A 146 -3.34 -5.55 3.10
N GLY A 147 -4.39 -5.33 2.30
CA GLY A 147 -4.41 -5.73 0.89
C GLY A 147 -3.30 -5.05 0.06
N VAL A 148 -3.08 -3.75 0.27
CA VAL A 148 -2.00 -3.00 -0.39
C VAL A 148 -0.63 -3.46 0.10
N ALA A 149 -0.43 -3.63 1.41
CA ALA A 149 0.82 -4.13 1.97
C ALA A 149 1.17 -5.53 1.44
N GLY A 150 0.17 -6.42 1.35
CA GLY A 150 0.31 -7.74 0.71
C GLY A 150 0.75 -7.64 -0.74
N ALA A 151 0.08 -6.82 -1.55
CA ALA A 151 0.44 -6.63 -2.96
C ALA A 151 1.86 -6.07 -3.13
N VAL A 152 2.27 -5.11 -2.29
CA VAL A 152 3.63 -4.54 -2.30
C VAL A 152 4.66 -5.60 -1.95
N MET A 153 4.42 -6.40 -0.90
CA MET A 153 5.37 -7.42 -0.47
C MET A 153 5.48 -8.56 -1.48
N GLN A 154 4.37 -9.00 -2.06
CA GLN A 154 4.39 -10.01 -3.13
C GLN A 154 5.15 -9.52 -4.36
N GLY A 155 5.00 -8.24 -4.74
CA GLY A 155 5.78 -7.62 -5.82
C GLY A 155 7.26 -7.50 -5.48
N LEU A 156 7.60 -7.08 -4.27
CA LEU A 156 8.98 -6.89 -3.81
C LEU A 156 9.77 -8.20 -3.74
N PHE A 157 9.14 -9.26 -3.21
CA PHE A 157 9.77 -10.59 -3.09
C PHE A 157 9.62 -11.44 -4.35
N ARG A 158 8.83 -10.98 -5.34
CA ARG A 158 8.43 -11.77 -6.52
C ARG A 158 7.91 -13.15 -6.12
N ASN A 159 7.18 -13.20 -5.02
CA ASN A 159 6.68 -14.43 -4.42
C ASN A 159 5.22 -14.21 -4.01
N PRO A 160 4.25 -14.88 -4.65
CA PRO A 160 2.84 -14.72 -4.31
C PRO A 160 2.50 -15.21 -2.88
N MET A 161 3.40 -15.97 -2.24
CA MET A 161 3.25 -16.43 -0.86
C MET A 161 3.88 -15.46 0.17
N ALA A 162 4.44 -14.32 -0.27
CA ALA A 162 5.02 -13.35 0.66
C ALA A 162 3.93 -12.58 1.41
N ASP A 163 4.14 -12.44 2.72
CA ASP A 163 3.25 -11.75 3.65
C ASP A 163 3.98 -10.55 4.30
N PRO A 164 3.29 -9.41 4.52
CA PRO A 164 3.87 -8.22 5.15
C PRO A 164 4.38 -8.43 6.58
N GLY A 165 3.92 -9.45 7.30
CA GLY A 165 4.36 -9.79 8.65
C GLY A 165 5.75 -10.41 8.73
N ILE A 166 6.31 -10.94 7.63
CA ILE A 166 7.55 -11.74 7.65
C ILE A 166 8.79 -10.91 8.10
N ILE A 167 8.76 -9.59 7.93
CA ILE A 167 9.82 -8.67 8.35
C ILE A 167 9.76 -8.28 9.84
N GLY A 168 8.92 -8.95 10.64
CA GLY A 168 8.87 -8.81 12.11
C GLY A 168 8.14 -7.56 12.63
N VAL A 169 7.61 -6.71 11.74
CA VAL A 169 6.88 -5.48 12.08
C VAL A 169 5.66 -5.80 12.97
N SER A 170 4.91 -6.87 12.64
CA SER A 170 3.73 -7.29 13.41
C SER A 170 4.08 -7.76 14.82
N THR A 171 5.12 -8.61 14.97
CA THR A 171 5.57 -9.10 16.28
C THR A 171 6.19 -7.99 17.13
N GLY A 172 6.90 -7.05 16.49
CA GLY A 172 7.40 -5.85 17.16
C GLY A 172 6.29 -4.96 17.71
N GLY A 173 5.25 -4.75 16.91
CA GLY A 173 4.07 -4.00 17.36
C GLY A 173 3.32 -4.69 18.50
N ALA A 174 3.20 -6.01 18.41
CA ALA A 174 2.65 -6.83 19.49
C ALA A 174 3.44 -6.70 20.80
N LEU A 175 4.77 -6.72 20.74
CA LEU A 175 5.60 -6.48 21.92
C LEU A 175 5.36 -5.10 22.50
N GLY A 176 5.30 -4.05 21.67
CA GLY A 176 5.00 -2.69 22.10
C GLY A 176 3.65 -2.58 22.85
N ALA A 177 2.60 -3.20 22.31
CA ALA A 177 1.28 -3.25 22.95
C ALA A 177 1.31 -4.02 24.27
N VAL A 178 1.96 -5.18 24.30
CA VAL A 178 2.09 -6.00 25.51
C VAL A 178 2.83 -5.25 26.62
N ILE A 179 3.88 -4.49 26.29
CA ILE A 179 4.56 -3.63 27.26
C ILE A 179 3.65 -2.48 27.74
N ALA A 180 2.90 -1.84 26.85
CA ALA A 180 1.94 -0.80 27.23
C ALA A 180 0.90 -1.32 28.22
N ILE A 181 0.38 -2.53 27.98
CA ILE A 181 -0.61 -3.18 28.83
C ILE A 181 0.03 -3.63 30.15
N ALA A 182 1.23 -4.21 30.12
CA ALA A 182 1.93 -4.66 31.31
C ALA A 182 2.26 -3.51 32.27
N THR A 183 2.59 -2.34 31.72
CA THR A 183 2.90 -1.13 32.48
C THR A 183 1.66 -0.34 32.89
N GLY A 184 0.48 -0.64 32.32
CA GLY A 184 -0.75 0.12 32.52
C GLY A 184 -0.74 1.50 31.86
N ALA A 185 0.19 1.76 30.93
CA ALA A 185 0.37 3.08 30.32
C ALA A 185 -0.88 3.58 29.58
N GLN A 186 -1.68 2.68 28.99
CA GLN A 186 -2.91 3.06 28.30
C GLN A 186 -4.00 3.65 29.22
N ALA A 187 -3.96 3.35 30.52
CA ALA A 187 -4.92 3.91 31.47
C ALA A 187 -4.66 5.40 31.76
N VAL A 188 -3.42 5.86 31.56
CA VAL A 188 -3.00 7.24 31.80
C VAL A 188 -3.07 8.06 30.51
N VAL A 189 -2.62 7.48 29.40
CA VAL A 189 -2.56 8.15 28.10
C VAL A 189 -3.21 7.27 27.04
N ALA A 190 -4.33 7.72 26.48
CA ALA A 190 -5.08 6.97 25.47
C ALA A 190 -4.24 6.59 24.24
N LEU A 191 -3.23 7.42 23.89
CA LEU A 191 -2.32 7.17 22.79
C LEU A 191 -1.13 6.26 23.13
N ALA A 192 -0.93 5.88 24.40
CA ALA A 192 0.23 5.09 24.79
C ALA A 192 0.27 3.73 24.07
N LEU A 193 -0.87 3.04 24.01
CA LEU A 193 -0.95 1.73 23.35
C LEU A 193 -0.59 1.81 21.86
N PRO A 194 -1.25 2.63 21.01
CA PRO A 194 -0.90 2.71 19.60
C PRO A 194 0.51 3.27 19.37
N ALA A 195 0.98 4.22 20.20
CA ALA A 195 2.32 4.77 20.07
C ALA A 195 3.41 3.75 20.40
N MET A 196 3.26 2.97 21.49
CA MET A 196 4.21 1.92 21.84
C MET A 196 4.18 0.77 20.84
N SER A 197 3.01 0.43 20.31
CA SER A 197 2.88 -0.55 19.22
C SER A 197 3.63 -0.09 17.98
N PHE A 198 3.45 1.16 17.56
CA PHE A 198 4.15 1.72 16.40
C PHE A 198 5.67 1.79 16.64
N ALA A 199 6.10 2.19 17.85
CA ALA A 199 7.51 2.23 18.22
C ALA A 199 8.15 0.83 18.21
N GLY A 200 7.47 -0.18 18.76
CA GLY A 200 7.94 -1.57 18.76
C GLY A 200 8.05 -2.15 17.35
N ALA A 201 7.07 -1.85 16.50
CA ALA A 201 7.07 -2.24 15.08
C ALA A 201 8.26 -1.62 14.32
N THR A 202 8.47 -0.32 14.50
CA THR A 202 9.57 0.43 13.86
C THR A 202 10.93 -0.03 14.37
N ALA A 203 11.09 -0.19 15.69
CA ALA A 203 12.34 -0.68 16.29
C ALA A 203 12.70 -2.07 15.77
N THR A 204 11.70 -2.94 15.63
CA THR A 204 11.91 -4.29 15.10
C THR A 204 12.30 -4.26 13.62
N LEU A 205 11.66 -3.41 12.80
CA LEU A 205 12.05 -3.23 11.40
C LEU A 205 13.51 -2.78 11.26
N VAL A 206 13.91 -1.77 12.05
CA VAL A 206 15.29 -1.27 12.07
C VAL A 206 16.26 -2.37 12.51
N LEU A 207 15.91 -3.15 13.52
CA LEU A 207 16.73 -4.27 14.00
C LEU A 207 16.90 -5.35 12.93
N VAL A 208 15.80 -5.75 12.27
CA VAL A 208 15.81 -6.73 11.18
C VAL A 208 16.66 -6.24 10.02
N TYR A 209 16.51 -4.97 9.62
CA TYR A 209 17.32 -4.37 8.56
C TYR A 209 18.81 -4.34 8.93
N PHE A 210 19.14 -3.93 10.16
CA PHE A 210 20.50 -3.90 10.64
C PHE A 210 21.14 -5.28 10.58
N VAL A 211 20.49 -6.30 11.15
CA VAL A 211 20.98 -7.69 11.13
C VAL A 211 21.14 -8.22 9.71
N ALA A 212 20.18 -7.93 8.83
CA ALA A 212 20.23 -8.35 7.42
C ALA A 212 21.32 -7.64 6.60
N SER A 213 21.84 -6.50 7.08
CA SER A 213 22.89 -5.71 6.42
C SER A 213 24.31 -6.07 6.89
N ILE A 214 24.45 -6.90 7.93
CA ILE A 214 25.75 -7.34 8.45
C ILE A 214 26.53 -8.07 7.33
N GLY A 215 27.78 -7.65 7.11
CA GLY A 215 28.63 -8.20 6.04
C GLY A 215 28.55 -7.45 4.70
N GLY A 216 27.84 -6.31 4.64
CA GLY A 216 27.87 -5.36 3.52
C GLY A 216 27.17 -5.84 2.23
N ARG A 217 26.58 -7.05 2.24
CA ARG A 217 25.82 -7.61 1.11
C ARG A 217 24.37 -7.79 1.53
N PHE A 218 23.51 -6.90 1.02
CA PHE A 218 22.08 -6.98 1.28
C PHE A 218 21.43 -8.04 0.39
N SER A 219 20.92 -9.13 0.98
CA SER A 219 20.15 -10.16 0.26
C SER A 219 18.72 -10.26 0.79
N MET A 220 17.77 -10.59 -0.08
CA MET A 220 16.39 -10.86 0.34
C MET A 220 16.32 -12.04 1.31
N ALA A 221 17.12 -13.09 1.06
CA ALA A 221 17.19 -14.26 1.93
C ALA A 221 17.65 -13.93 3.36
N ALA A 222 18.68 -13.08 3.51
CA ALA A 222 19.14 -12.63 4.82
C ALA A 222 18.06 -11.82 5.56
N LEU A 223 17.31 -10.97 4.86
CA LEU A 223 16.21 -10.20 5.44
C LEU A 223 15.10 -11.11 5.97
N LEU A 224 14.73 -12.15 5.21
CA LEU A 224 13.72 -13.13 5.61
C LEU A 224 14.18 -13.95 6.82
N LEU A 225 15.42 -14.45 6.80
CA LEU A 225 15.98 -15.26 7.88
C LEU A 225 16.12 -14.44 9.19
N ALA A 226 16.58 -13.19 9.08
CA ALA A 226 16.66 -12.26 10.21
C ALA A 226 15.26 -11.94 10.77
N GLY A 227 14.29 -11.69 9.89
CA GLY A 227 12.89 -11.44 10.27
C GLY A 227 12.30 -12.58 11.09
N VAL A 228 12.42 -13.83 10.62
CA VAL A 228 11.93 -15.01 11.34
C VAL A 228 12.64 -15.20 12.68
N ALA A 229 13.97 -15.06 12.73
CA ALA A 229 14.74 -15.22 13.96
C ALA A 229 14.37 -14.16 15.01
N ILE A 230 14.27 -12.89 14.62
CA ILE A 230 13.90 -11.79 15.52
C ILE A 230 12.45 -11.92 15.97
N SER A 231 11.54 -12.33 15.08
CA SER A 231 10.13 -12.57 15.42
C SER A 231 9.99 -13.67 16.48
N ALA A 232 10.73 -14.77 16.35
CA ALA A 232 10.74 -15.85 17.33
C ALA A 232 11.28 -15.39 18.70
N PHE A 233 12.35 -14.59 18.70
CA PHE A 233 12.91 -14.00 19.92
C PHE A 233 11.91 -13.05 20.60
N ILE A 234 11.26 -12.17 19.84
CA ILE A 234 10.23 -11.26 20.35
C ILE A 234 9.02 -12.04 20.89
N ALA A 235 8.59 -13.11 20.22
CA ALA A 235 7.52 -13.98 20.70
C ALA A 235 7.85 -14.64 22.05
N ALA A 236 9.12 -15.04 22.26
CA ALA A 236 9.59 -15.53 23.55
C ALA A 236 9.53 -14.43 24.64
N ILE A 237 9.88 -13.18 24.31
CA ILE A 237 9.76 -12.04 25.22
C ILE A 237 8.29 -11.78 25.57
N ILE A 238 7.40 -11.73 24.59
CA ILE A 238 5.95 -11.56 24.81
C ILE A 238 5.44 -12.64 25.76
N SER A 239 5.81 -13.90 25.51
CA SER A 239 5.42 -15.03 26.36
C SER A 239 5.94 -14.88 27.80
N ALA A 240 7.18 -14.44 27.96
CA ALA A 240 7.76 -14.17 29.27
C ALA A 240 7.01 -13.04 30.00
N ILE A 241 6.70 -11.93 29.32
CA ILE A 241 5.94 -10.81 29.93
C ILE A 241 4.57 -11.29 30.41
N ILE A 242 3.84 -12.06 29.59
CA ILE A 242 2.54 -12.60 29.96
C ILE A 242 2.67 -13.49 31.20
N LEU A 243 3.67 -14.38 31.23
CA LEU A 243 3.89 -15.31 32.34
C LEU A 243 4.28 -14.60 33.65
N PHE A 244 5.11 -13.57 33.58
CA PHE A 244 5.56 -12.82 34.77
C PHE A 244 4.57 -11.74 35.23
N THR A 245 3.54 -11.44 34.45
CA THR A 245 2.48 -10.50 34.84
C THR A 245 1.58 -11.16 35.88
N SER A 246 1.55 -10.67 37.12
CA SER A 246 0.70 -11.24 38.19
C SER A 246 -0.78 -10.88 38.05
N ASN A 247 -1.10 -9.81 37.34
CA ASN A 247 -2.47 -9.32 37.16
C ASN A 247 -3.21 -10.10 36.06
N LEU A 248 -4.18 -10.94 36.47
CA LEU A 248 -4.99 -11.74 35.55
C LEU A 248 -5.79 -10.91 34.54
N GLN A 249 -6.21 -9.70 34.91
CA GLN A 249 -6.95 -8.83 33.99
C GLN A 249 -6.03 -8.32 32.88
N ALA A 250 -4.81 -7.88 33.24
CA ALA A 250 -3.81 -7.44 32.26
C ALA A 250 -3.39 -8.60 31.33
N GLN A 251 -3.21 -9.82 31.85
CA GLN A 251 -2.95 -11.00 31.02
C GLN A 251 -4.06 -11.24 29.98
N ARG A 252 -5.34 -11.19 30.42
CA ARG A 252 -6.47 -11.36 29.50
C ARG A 252 -6.50 -10.26 28.45
N GLU A 253 -6.27 -9.02 28.84
CA GLU A 253 -6.21 -7.87 27.92
C GLU A 253 -5.10 -8.05 26.89
N MET A 254 -3.89 -8.49 27.29
CA MET A 254 -2.81 -8.83 26.37
C MET A 254 -3.22 -9.92 25.38
N LEU A 255 -3.82 -11.01 25.86
CA LEU A 255 -4.24 -12.12 25.00
C LEU A 255 -5.34 -11.70 24.01
N PHE A 256 -6.32 -10.90 24.45
CA PHE A 256 -7.35 -10.36 23.56
C PHE A 256 -6.76 -9.38 22.54
N TRP A 257 -5.77 -8.57 22.93
CA TRP A 257 -5.12 -7.66 22.02
C TRP A 257 -4.30 -8.40 20.95
N LEU A 258 -3.56 -9.44 21.37
CA LEU A 258 -2.78 -10.29 20.47
C LEU A 258 -3.64 -11.08 19.47
N ALA A 259 -4.85 -11.46 19.87
CA ALA A 259 -5.81 -12.09 18.95
C ALA A 259 -6.30 -11.13 17.86
N GLY A 260 -6.25 -9.81 18.12
CA GLY A 260 -6.76 -8.77 17.25
C GLY A 260 -8.29 -8.65 17.30
N GLY A 261 -8.80 -7.46 17.04
CA GLY A 261 -10.24 -7.21 17.01
C GLY A 261 -10.60 -5.75 16.76
N LEU A 262 -11.84 -5.53 16.33
CA LEU A 262 -12.42 -4.19 16.09
C LEU A 262 -13.63 -3.94 16.99
N SER A 263 -13.75 -4.70 18.08
CA SER A 263 -14.91 -4.68 18.99
C SER A 263 -14.99 -3.38 19.79
N ALA A 264 -13.84 -2.80 20.12
CA ALA A 264 -13.70 -1.58 20.92
C ALA A 264 -13.37 -0.33 20.07
N SER A 265 -13.66 -0.36 18.77
CA SER A 265 -13.33 0.72 17.84
C SER A 265 -14.12 1.99 18.11
N THR A 266 -13.42 3.12 18.20
CA THR A 266 -13.99 4.45 18.42
C THR A 266 -13.71 5.40 17.25
N TRP A 267 -14.41 6.54 17.20
CA TRP A 267 -14.10 7.60 16.22
C TRP A 267 -12.69 8.17 16.40
N THR A 268 -12.12 8.11 17.60
CA THR A 268 -10.73 8.52 17.86
C THR A 268 -9.77 7.62 17.10
N ASP A 269 -9.99 6.30 17.13
CA ASP A 269 -9.18 5.34 16.39
C ASP A 269 -9.27 5.56 14.88
N VAL A 270 -10.47 5.85 14.35
CA VAL A 270 -10.68 6.20 12.94
C VAL A 270 -9.85 7.44 12.58
N ARG A 271 -9.93 8.51 13.38
CA ARG A 271 -9.23 9.78 13.11
C ARG A 271 -7.72 9.65 13.14
N ILE A 272 -7.18 8.72 13.94
CA ILE A 272 -5.74 8.44 14.01
C ILE A 272 -5.31 7.55 12.85
N ALA A 273 -6.02 6.43 12.62
CA ALA A 273 -5.62 5.42 11.65
C ALA A 273 -5.81 5.89 10.19
N LEU A 274 -6.93 6.57 9.90
CA LEU A 274 -7.30 6.96 8.54
C LEU A 274 -6.21 7.79 7.83
N PRO A 275 -5.70 8.92 8.38
CA PRO A 275 -4.69 9.71 7.67
C PRO A 275 -3.37 8.95 7.47
N ILE A 276 -2.96 8.13 8.43
CA ILE A 276 -1.71 7.35 8.37
C ILE A 276 -1.84 6.27 7.27
N ILE A 277 -2.96 5.55 7.25
CA ILE A 277 -3.24 4.51 6.24
C ILE A 277 -3.35 5.13 4.85
N LEU A 278 -4.11 6.23 4.70
CA LEU A 278 -4.24 6.90 3.41
C LEU A 278 -2.91 7.41 2.87
N PHE A 279 -2.05 7.94 3.75
CA PHE A 279 -0.70 8.34 3.37
C PHE A 279 0.13 7.14 2.88
N GLY A 280 0.10 6.00 3.58
CA GLY A 280 0.79 4.78 3.17
C GLY A 280 0.29 4.23 1.84
N VAL A 281 -1.03 4.16 1.67
CA VAL A 281 -1.68 3.69 0.42
C VAL A 281 -1.37 4.64 -0.74
N ALA A 282 -1.45 5.96 -0.53
CA ALA A 282 -1.10 6.94 -1.56
C ALA A 282 0.36 6.80 -1.99
N THR A 283 1.28 6.61 -1.04
CA THR A 283 2.70 6.37 -1.30
C THR A 283 2.89 5.09 -2.11
N ALA A 284 2.24 3.99 -1.73
CA ALA A 284 2.30 2.72 -2.47
C ALA A 284 1.78 2.85 -3.91
N ILE A 285 0.70 3.61 -4.13
CA ILE A 285 0.16 3.86 -5.48
C ILE A 285 1.15 4.66 -6.33
N VAL A 286 1.82 5.67 -5.75
CA VAL A 286 2.86 6.45 -6.45
C VAL A 286 4.03 5.55 -6.85
N LEU A 287 4.45 4.63 -5.96
CA LEU A 287 5.55 3.69 -6.21
C LEU A 287 5.15 2.45 -7.04
N ALA A 288 3.86 2.26 -7.33
CA ALA A 288 3.37 1.04 -7.99
C ALA A 288 4.03 0.79 -9.36
N ARG A 289 4.40 1.84 -10.09
CA ARG A 289 5.11 1.70 -11.38
C ARG A 289 6.52 1.16 -11.19
N ASP A 290 7.23 1.66 -10.19
CA ASP A 290 8.59 1.23 -9.90
C ASP A 290 8.61 -0.20 -9.35
N LEU A 291 7.62 -0.56 -8.53
CA LEU A 291 7.39 -1.94 -8.08
C LEU A 291 7.12 -2.90 -9.25
N ASN A 292 6.34 -2.48 -10.26
CA ASN A 292 6.13 -3.29 -11.46
C ASN A 292 7.42 -3.50 -12.27
N LEU A 293 8.30 -2.49 -12.32
CA LEU A 293 9.61 -2.61 -12.96
C LEU A 293 10.54 -3.55 -12.16
N LEU A 294 10.41 -3.57 -10.84
CA LEU A 294 11.09 -4.54 -9.98
C LEU A 294 10.61 -5.97 -10.18
N MET A 295 9.53 -6.25 -10.92
CA MET A 295 9.17 -7.63 -11.30
C MET A 295 9.90 -8.12 -12.56
N VAL A 296 10.38 -7.21 -13.41
CA VAL A 296 11.27 -7.51 -14.54
C VAL A 296 12.69 -7.68 -13.98
N SER A 297 13.49 -8.62 -14.51
CA SER A 297 14.77 -9.04 -13.92
C SER A 297 15.66 -7.86 -13.45
N GLU A 298 16.47 -8.03 -12.39
CA GLU A 298 17.28 -6.93 -11.87
C GLU A 298 18.26 -6.36 -12.93
N GLU A 299 18.76 -7.21 -13.84
CA GLU A 299 19.57 -6.77 -14.99
C GLU A 299 18.80 -5.83 -15.92
N GLU A 300 17.53 -6.11 -16.21
CA GLU A 300 16.68 -5.29 -17.07
C GLU A 300 16.18 -4.01 -16.39
N ALA A 301 15.86 -4.07 -15.09
CA ALA A 301 15.51 -2.87 -14.33
C ALA A 301 16.69 -1.87 -14.24
N ARG A 302 17.92 -2.38 -14.07
CA ARG A 302 19.13 -1.54 -14.11
C ARG A 302 19.39 -0.98 -15.50
N SER A 303 19.16 -1.74 -16.58
CA SER A 303 19.33 -1.24 -17.95
C SER A 303 18.29 -0.19 -18.35
N LEU A 304 17.12 -0.21 -17.71
CA LEU A 304 16.07 0.82 -17.83
C LEU A 304 16.30 2.05 -16.91
N GLY A 305 17.40 2.08 -16.15
CA GLY A 305 17.81 3.23 -15.33
C GLY A 305 17.16 3.29 -13.94
N VAL A 306 16.50 2.22 -13.48
CA VAL A 306 15.91 2.16 -12.13
C VAL A 306 17.00 1.89 -11.10
N ARG A 307 17.06 2.73 -10.05
CA ARG A 307 17.96 2.53 -8.90
C ARG A 307 17.36 1.53 -7.93
N VAL A 308 17.48 0.24 -8.25
CA VAL A 308 16.91 -0.92 -7.51
C VAL A 308 17.11 -0.83 -5.99
N GLY A 309 18.32 -0.47 -5.55
CA GLY A 309 18.63 -0.35 -4.12
C GLY A 309 17.94 0.82 -3.41
N LEU A 310 17.62 1.90 -4.13
CA LEU A 310 16.94 3.07 -3.57
C LEU A 310 15.42 2.81 -3.49
N THR A 311 14.83 2.29 -4.57
CA THR A 311 13.40 1.92 -4.62
C THR A 311 13.01 0.84 -3.61
N ARG A 312 13.92 -0.08 -3.27
CA ARG A 312 13.69 -1.10 -2.23
C ARG A 312 13.71 -0.52 -0.81
N ASN A 313 14.46 0.55 -0.59
CA ASN A 313 14.67 1.14 0.73
C ASN A 313 13.76 2.35 1.01
N THR A 314 13.15 2.94 -0.02
CA THR A 314 12.12 4.01 0.07
C THR A 314 10.73 3.42 0.19
#